data_AF-A0AAU4YC59-F1
#
_entry.id   AF-A0AAU4YC59-F1
#
_cell.length_a   1.000
_cell.length_b   1.000
_cell.length_c   1.000
_cell.angle_alpha   90.00
_cell.angle_beta   90.00
_cell.angle_gamma   90.00
#
_symmetry.space_group_name_H-M   'P 1'
#
loop_
_entity.id
_entity.type
_entity.pdbx_description
1 polymer ?
#
loop_
_entity_poly.entity_id
_entity_poly.type
_entity_poly.pdbx_seq_one_letter_code
_entity_poly.pdbx_strand_id
1 'polypeptide(L)' 'MTTDPESAPEPLRTAGPPRDRQTVPNVVGVHLHLEHEGRILLGLRHPDSPFAPLHHHHFLAVH' A
#
# COMPACT_ATOMS: atom_id res chain seq x y z
N MET A 1 -33.86 53.97 -11.74
CA MET A 1 -33.68 53.11 -10.56
C MET A 1 -34.47 51.84 -10.79
N THR A 2 -33.83 50.81 -11.35
CA THR A 2 -34.37 49.44 -11.37
C THR A 2 -33.34 48.61 -10.63
N THR A 3 -33.74 48.07 -9.48
CA THR A 3 -32.90 47.21 -8.64
C THR A 3 -32.87 45.80 -9.24
N ASP A 4 -31.68 45.26 -9.45
CA ASP A 4 -31.47 43.82 -9.66
C ASP A 4 -32.02 43.04 -8.44
N PRO A 5 -32.69 41.88 -8.61
CA PRO A 5 -33.06 41.06 -7.49
C PRO A 5 -31.80 40.43 -6.87
N GLU A 6 -31.66 40.58 -5.56
CA GLU A 6 -30.62 39.98 -4.76
C GLU A 6 -30.62 38.45 -4.95
N SER A 7 -29.53 37.93 -5.54
CA SER A 7 -29.33 36.50 -5.77
C SER A 7 -29.20 35.78 -4.43
N ALA A 8 -30.19 34.95 -4.09
CA ALA A 8 -30.18 34.16 -2.87
C ALA A 8 -28.93 33.25 -2.81
N PRO A 9 -28.33 33.03 -1.63
CA PRO A 9 -27.16 32.17 -1.53
C PRO A 9 -27.54 30.72 -1.88
N GLU A 10 -26.94 30.19 -2.94
CA GLU A 10 -27.00 28.76 -3.27
C GLU A 10 -26.59 27.94 -2.03
N PRO A 11 -27.34 26.87 -1.68
CA PRO A 11 -26.96 26.04 -0.56
C PRO A 11 -25.56 25.47 -0.84
N LEU A 12 -24.62 25.76 0.06
CA LEU A 12 -23.26 25.23 0.01
C LEU A 12 -23.38 23.71 -0.03
N ARG A 13 -23.16 23.10 -1.20
CA ARG A 13 -23.12 21.64 -1.33
C ARG A 13 -21.96 21.15 -0.47
N THR A 14 -22.24 20.77 0.77
CA THR A 14 -21.27 20.04 1.59
C THR A 14 -20.99 18.74 0.87
N ALA A 15 -19.81 18.64 0.26
CA ALA A 15 -19.30 17.38 -0.23
C ALA A 15 -19.28 16.42 0.96
N GLY A 16 -20.14 15.40 0.94
CA GLY A 16 -20.09 14.31 1.91
C GLY A 16 -18.69 13.68 1.91
N PRO A 17 -18.28 13.00 2.99
CA PRO A 17 -16.96 12.35 3.04
C PRO A 17 -16.79 11.43 1.82
N PRO A 18 -15.59 11.39 1.20
CA PRO A 18 -15.34 10.53 0.04
C PRO A 18 -15.70 9.09 0.38
N ARG A 19 -16.67 8.53 -0.34
CA ARG A 19 -17.19 7.17 -0.15
C ARG A 19 -16.34 6.15 -0.89
N ASP A 20 -15.03 6.11 -0.66
CA ASP A 20 -14.17 5.14 -1.34
C ASP A 20 -12.79 4.90 -0.69
N ARG A 21 -12.52 5.40 0.52
CA ARG A 21 -11.24 5.12 1.19
C ARG A 21 -11.25 3.72 1.82
N GLN A 22 -11.05 2.70 1.00
CA GLN A 22 -10.78 1.34 1.47
C GLN A 22 -9.45 1.33 2.23
N THR A 23 -9.48 0.85 3.47
CA THR A 23 -8.26 0.64 4.27
C THR A 23 -7.50 -0.56 3.72
N VAL A 24 -6.19 -0.42 3.53
CA VAL A 24 -5.30 -1.50 3.07
C VAL A 24 -4.48 -2.02 4.25
N PRO A 25 -4.38 -3.35 4.44
CA PRO A 25 -3.54 -3.91 5.48
C PRO A 25 -2.06 -3.60 5.21
N ASN A 26 -1.37 -3.06 6.22
CA ASN A 26 0.07 -2.88 6.21
C ASN A 26 0.67 -3.93 7.14
N VAL A 27 1.31 -4.94 6.57
CA VAL A 27 1.93 -6.05 7.31
C VAL A 27 3.41 -5.78 7.49
N VAL A 28 3.93 -5.99 8.70
CA VAL A 28 5.36 -5.84 9.01
C VAL A 28 6.02 -7.21 8.89
N GLY A 29 6.96 -7.33 7.95
CA GLY A 29 7.82 -8.50 7.81
C GLY A 29 9.20 -8.28 8.41
N VAL A 30 9.89 -9.37 8.70
CA VAL A 30 11.30 -9.37 9.11
C VAL A 30 12.12 -10.26 8.18
N HIS A 31 13.35 -9.83 7.90
CA HIS A 31 14.34 -10.59 7.14
C HIS A 31 15.51 -10.98 8.06
N LEU A 32 15.95 -12.23 7.95
CA LEU A 32 17.13 -12.74 8.63
C LEU A 32 18.34 -12.68 7.68
N HIS A 33 19.37 -11.96 8.10
CA HIS A 33 20.67 -11.94 7.47
C HIS A 33 21.60 -12.90 8.20
N LEU A 34 22.01 -13.98 7.53
CA LEU A 34 22.96 -14.94 8.07
C LEU A 34 24.25 -14.88 7.24
N GLU A 35 25.36 -14.62 7.92
CA GLU A 35 26.69 -14.58 7.31
C GLU A 35 27.61 -15.59 7.98
N HIS A 36 28.41 -16.29 7.17
CA HIS A 36 29.46 -17.19 7.62
C HIS A 36 30.63 -17.15 6.65
N GLU A 37 31.85 -16.91 7.15
CA GLU A 37 33.07 -16.82 6.34
C GLU A 37 32.96 -15.82 5.17
N GLY A 38 32.31 -14.67 5.40
CA GLY A 38 32.10 -13.65 4.38
C GLY A 38 31.07 -14.02 3.30
N ARG A 39 30.34 -15.13 3.47
CA ARG A 39 29.26 -15.57 2.57
C ARG A 39 27.91 -15.38 3.24
N ILE A 40 26.94 -14.90 2.45
CA ILE A 40 25.57 -14.67 2.89
C ILE A 40 24.69 -15.83 2.44
N LEU A 41 23.87 -16.34 3.35
CA LEU A 41 22.87 -17.35 3.02
C LEU A 41 21.65 -16.70 2.38
N LEU A 42 21.31 -17.16 1.17
CA LEU A 42 20.09 -16.80 0.45
C LEU A 42 19.27 -18.05 0.17
N GLY A 43 17.95 -17.90 0.19
CA GLY A 43 16.99 -18.93 -0.20
C GLY A 43 16.56 -18.80 -1.65
N LEU A 44 15.96 -19.87 -2.17
CA LEU A 44 15.11 -19.85 -3.36
C LEU A 44 13.68 -20.16 -2.93
N ARG A 45 12.71 -19.44 -3.52
CA ARG A 45 11.30 -19.72 -3.29
C ARG A 45 10.84 -20.89 -4.16
N HIS A 46 9.86 -21.63 -3.63
CA HIS A 46 9.21 -22.72 -4.35
C HIS A 46 8.63 -22.21 -5.70
N PRO A 47 8.69 -23.01 -6.78
CA PRO A 47 8.07 -22.68 -8.08
C PRO A 47 6.62 -22.27 -7.99
N ASP A 48 5.87 -22.96 -7.15
CA ASP A 48 4.43 -22.73 -7.03
C ASP A 48 4.10 -21.66 -5.99
N SER A 49 5.10 -20.90 -5.52
CA SER A 49 4.86 -19.79 -4.61
C SER A 49 4.00 -18.73 -5.30
N PRO A 50 2.86 -18.31 -4.70
CA PRO A 50 2.08 -17.19 -5.23
C PRO A 50 2.82 -15.86 -5.11
N PHE A 51 3.96 -15.84 -4.40
CA PHE A 51 4.78 -14.65 -4.19
C PHE A 51 6.23 -14.89 -4.66
N ALA A 52 6.62 -14.20 -5.73
CA ALA A 52 7.98 -14.16 -6.29
C ALA A 52 8.68 -15.53 -6.45
N PRO A 53 8.13 -16.48 -7.24
CA PRO A 53 8.73 -17.80 -7.43
C PRO A 53 10.05 -17.76 -8.23
N LEU A 54 10.95 -18.70 -7.93
CA LEU A 54 12.16 -19.18 -8.66
C LEU A 54 13.22 -18.20 -9.18
N HIS A 55 12.86 -17.01 -9.65
CA HIS A 55 13.74 -16.19 -10.49
C HIS A 55 14.69 -15.31 -9.69
N HIS A 56 14.50 -15.21 -8.38
CA HIS A 56 15.31 -14.37 -7.52
C HIS A 56 15.66 -15.09 -6.22
N HIS A 57 16.95 -15.02 -5.88
CA HIS A 57 17.41 -15.36 -4.54
C HIS A 57 16.89 -14.31 -3.56
N HIS A 58 16.50 -14.76 -2.36
CA HIS A 58 15.91 -13.88 -1.35
C HIS A 58 16.50 -14.17 0.03
N PHE A 59 16.43 -13.18 0.92
CA PHE A 59 16.70 -13.42 2.33
C PHE A 59 15.63 -14.31 2.94
N LEU A 60 16.03 -15.04 3.98
CA LEU A 60 15.09 -15.77 4.82
C LEU A 60 14.16 -14.75 5.49
N ALA A 61 12.85 -14.98 5.39
CA ALA A 61 11.85 -13.96 5.67
C ALA A 61 10.59 -14.56 6.29
N VAL A 62 9.93 -13.81 7.18
CA VAL A 62 8.60 -14.11 7.73
C VAL A 62 7.81 -12.81 7.91
N HIS A 63 6.49 -12.90 7.93
CA HIS A 63 5.54 -11.82 8.16
C HIS A 63 4.40 -12.29 9.06
#